data_AF-A0A923Q7M8-F1
#
_entry.id   AF-A0A923Q7M8-F1
#
_cell.length_a   1.000
_cell.length_b   1.000
_cell.length_c   1.000
_cell.angle_alpha   90.00
_cell.angle_beta   90.00
_cell.angle_gamma   90.00
#
_symmetry.space_group_name_H-M   'P 1'
#
loop_
_entity.id
_entity.type
_entity.pdbx_description
1 polymer ?
#
loop_
_entity_poly.entity_id
_entity_poly.type
_entity_poly.pdbx_seq_one_letter_code
_entity_poly.pdbx_strand_id
1 'polypeptide(L)'
;MKDQYEFIKVQLSQPFMLLHKDQLIVKTFQRYESNQHTDFGVKTVYAVKTDSGYRIIREEWKRVKENLEATKAAAQASPAATTNSAAVAPSTDAAN
;
A
#
# COMPACT_ATOMS: atom_id res chain seq x y z
N MET A 1 -11.60 30.64 3.34
CA MET A 1 -11.15 29.22 3.41
C MET A 1 -9.72 29.02 2.89
N LYS A 2 -9.15 29.89 2.03
CA LYS A 2 -7.76 29.73 1.58
C LYS A 2 -6.72 30.10 2.66
N ASP A 3 -7.13 30.88 3.64
CA ASP A 3 -6.23 31.68 4.50
C ASP A 3 -5.94 31.02 5.86
N GLN A 4 -6.32 29.74 6.03
CA GLN A 4 -6.20 29.01 7.30
C GLN A 4 -4.96 28.10 7.38
N TYR A 5 -4.33 27.77 6.25
CA TYR A 5 -3.20 26.85 6.21
C TYR A 5 -2.06 27.46 5.38
N GLU A 6 -0.85 27.46 5.94
CA GLU A 6 0.37 27.88 5.25
C GLU A 6 0.79 26.85 4.20
N PHE A 7 0.61 25.56 4.52
CA PHE A 7 0.80 24.46 3.57
C PHE A 7 -0.18 23.31 3.85
N ILE A 8 -0.46 22.55 2.80
CA ILE A 8 -1.11 21.24 2.86
C ILE A 8 -0.32 20.29 1.95
N LYS A 9 0.06 19.13 2.48
CA LYS A 9 0.68 18.02 1.74
C LYS A 9 -0.21 16.79 1.90
N VAL A 10 -0.46 16.10 0.80
CA VAL A 10 -1.15 14.80 0.79
C VAL A 10 -0.29 13.82 0.01
N GLN A 11 0.07 12.71 0.64
CA GLN A 11 0.83 11.63 0.03
C GLN A 11 -0.01 10.36 0.07
N LEU A 12 -0.18 9.72 -1.09
CA LEU A 12 -0.83 8.42 -1.23
C LEU A 12 0.23 7.36 -1.51
N SER A 13 0.16 6.20 -0.85
CA SER A 13 1.09 5.10 -1.06
C SER A 13 0.40 3.74 -1.03
N GLN A 14 1.05 2.76 -1.67
CA GLN A 14 0.58 1.37 -1.78
C GLN A 14 -0.90 1.27 -2.23
N PRO A 15 -1.25 1.77 -3.43
CA PRO A 15 -2.60 1.64 -3.95
C PRO A 15 -2.91 0.18 -4.27
N PHE A 16 -3.86 -0.41 -3.54
CA PHE A 16 -4.55 -1.62 -3.94
C PHE A 16 -5.82 -1.26 -4.70
N MET A 17 -6.05 -1.88 -5.85
CA MET A 17 -7.21 -1.62 -6.70
C MET A 17 -7.96 -2.91 -6.99
N LEU A 18 -9.28 -2.88 -6.81
CA LEU A 18 -10.20 -3.93 -7.24
C LEU A 18 -11.17 -3.34 -8.26
N LEU A 19 -11.20 -3.90 -9.47
CA LEU A 19 -12.11 -3.54 -10.54
C LEU A 19 -13.06 -4.70 -10.81
N HIS A 20 -14.37 -4.46 -10.80
CA HIS A 20 -15.39 -5.43 -11.16
C HIS A 20 -16.55 -4.77 -11.90
N LYS A 21 -16.73 -5.13 -13.18
CA LYS A 21 -17.64 -4.44 -14.10
C LYS A 21 -17.34 -2.93 -14.08
N ASP A 22 -18.35 -2.10 -13.85
CA ASP A 22 -18.23 -0.65 -13.75
C ASP A 22 -17.85 -0.16 -12.35
N GLN A 23 -17.59 -1.05 -11.37
CA GLN A 23 -17.19 -0.65 -10.01
C GLN A 23 -15.67 -0.72 -9.82
N LEU A 24 -15.09 0.37 -9.34
CA LEU A 24 -13.69 0.47 -8.92
C LEU A 24 -13.62 0.77 -7.42
N ILE A 25 -12.85 -0.03 -6.68
CA ILE A 25 -12.50 0.23 -5.29
C ILE A 25 -10.99 0.44 -5.21
N VAL A 26 -10.57 1.62 -4.76
CA VAL A 26 -9.16 1.96 -4.51
C VAL A 26 -8.96 2.04 -3.00
N LYS A 27 -7.96 1.34 -2.47
CA LYS A 27 -7.56 1.39 -1.07
C LYS A 27 -6.08 1.75 -0.99
N THR A 28 -5.74 2.80 -0.24
CA THR A 28 -4.37 3.35 -0.19
C THR A 28 -4.08 3.92 1.19
N PHE A 29 -2.81 3.93 1.59
CA PHE A 29 -2.38 4.71 2.75
C PHE A 29 -2.30 6.19 2.37
N GLN A 30 -2.89 7.04 3.20
CA GLN A 30 -2.84 8.49 3.07
C GLN A 30 -2.08 9.07 4.26
N ARG A 31 -0.98 9.79 3.99
CA ARG A 31 -0.44 10.78 4.92
C ARG A 31 -0.99 12.16 4.54
N TYR A 32 -1.59 12.83 5.52
CA TYR A 32 -1.93 14.24 5.47
C TYR A 32 -0.98 14.99 6.40
N GLU A 33 -0.47 16.13 5.94
CA GLU A 33 0.39 17.02 6.74
C GLU A 33 0.04 18.47 6.40
N SER A 34 -0.06 19.31 7.41
CA SER A 34 -0.30 20.76 7.30
C SER A 34 0.47 21.47 8.42
N ASN A 35 0.54 22.80 8.37
CA ASN A 35 1.18 23.57 9.44
C ASN A 35 0.49 23.46 10.81
N GLN A 36 -0.74 22.92 10.88
CA GLN A 36 -1.51 22.76 12.11
C GLN A 36 -1.74 21.30 12.54
N HIS A 37 -1.70 20.36 11.60
CA HIS A 37 -2.18 18.99 11.83
C HIS A 37 -1.54 17.97 10.88
N THR A 38 -1.26 16.78 11.42
CA THR A 38 -0.72 15.63 10.69
C THR A 38 -1.56 14.39 11.01
N ASP A 39 -1.90 13.63 9.97
CA ASP A 39 -2.73 12.42 10.10
C ASP A 39 -2.25 11.31 9.18
N PHE A 40 -2.37 10.06 9.64
CA PHE A 40 -2.08 8.86 8.85
C PHE A 40 -3.25 7.88 8.94
N GLY A 41 -3.69 7.40 7.78
CA GLY A 41 -4.86 6.54 7.70
C GLY A 41 -4.94 5.74 6.41
N VAL A 42 -5.88 4.81 6.38
CA VAL A 42 -6.31 4.14 5.16
C VAL A 42 -7.45 4.94 4.54
N LYS A 43 -7.28 5.36 3.29
CA LYS A 43 -8.34 5.92 2.44
C LYS A 43 -8.92 4.79 1.59
N THR A 44 -10.24 4.65 1.57
CA THR A 44 -10.96 3.82 0.60
C THR A 44 -11.81 4.72 -0.27
N VAL A 45 -11.68 4.60 -1.59
CA VAL A 45 -12.46 5.34 -2.59
C VAL A 45 -13.25 4.32 -3.40
N TYR A 46 -14.57 4.51 -3.45
CA TYR A 46 -15.47 3.73 -4.31
C TYR A 46 -15.87 4.64 -5.48
N ALA A 47 -15.65 4.17 -6.69
CA ALA A 47 -16.00 4.87 -7.92
C ALA A 47 -16.78 3.96 -8.86
N VAL A 48 -17.64 4.58 -9.68
CA VAL A 48 -18.33 3.91 -10.79
C VAL A 48 -17.87 4.47 -12.12
N LYS A 49 -17.72 3.61 -13.12
CA LYS A 49 -17.45 3.99 -14.50
C LYS A 49 -18.73 4.59 -15.10
N THR A 50 -18.56 5.69 -15.81
CA THR A 50 -19.59 6.36 -16.60
C THR A 50 -19.02 6.67 -17.99
N ASP A 51 -19.86 7.10 -18.92
CA ASP A 51 -19.41 7.55 -20.26
C ASP A 51 -18.39 8.71 -20.16
N SER A 52 -18.47 9.51 -19.09
CA SER A 52 -17.52 10.58 -18.75
C SER A 52 -16.28 10.13 -17.96
N GLY A 53 -16.04 8.82 -17.81
CA GLY A 53 -14.98 8.25 -16.97
C GLY A 53 -15.45 7.87 -15.56
N TYR A 54 -14.51 7.64 -14.64
CA TYR A 54 -14.84 7.23 -13.27
C TYR A 54 -15.37 8.41 -12.43
N ARG A 55 -16.46 8.18 -11.70
CA ARG A 55 -17.01 9.11 -10.71
C ARG A 55 -16.95 8.50 -9.31
N ILE A 56 -16.39 9.22 -8.35
CA ILE A 56 -16.37 8.83 -6.94
C ILE A 56 -17.80 8.89 -6.40
N ILE A 57 -18.27 7.80 -5.80
CA ILE A 57 -19.61 7.67 -5.19
C ILE A 57 -19.57 7.57 -3.66
N ARG A 58 -18.43 7.17 -3.09
CA ARG A 58 -18.21 7.10 -1.64
C ARG A 58 -16.72 7.21 -1.34
N GLU A 59 -16.40 7.90 -0.26
CA GLU A 59 -15.07 7.90 0.33
C GLU A 59 -15.17 7.49 1.79
N GLU A 60 -14.17 6.74 2.25
CA GLU A 60 -13.99 6.41 3.66
C GLU A 60 -12.55 6.70 4.06
N TRP A 61 -12.36 7.10 5.31
CA TRP A 61 -11.04 7.24 5.90
C TRP A 61 -11.03 6.66 7.31
N LYS A 62 -9.97 5.91 7.63
CA LYS A 62 -9.77 5.31 8.95
C LYS A 62 -8.35 5.57 9.42
N ARG A 63 -8.19 6.26 10.55
CA ARG A 63 -6.89 6.41 11.23
C ARG A 63 -6.30 5.04 11.53
N VAL A 64 -5.01 4.85 11.23
CA VAL A 64 -4.24 3.66 11.61
C VAL A 64 -2.90 4.08 12.19
N LYS A 65 -2.24 3.20 12.96
CA LYS A 65 -0.87 3.48 13.41
C LYS A 65 0.11 3.21 12.28
N GLU A 66 0.92 4.21 11.94
CA GLU A 66 1.88 4.17 10.84
C GLU A 66 2.88 3.01 10.95
N ASN A 67 3.36 2.76 12.16
CA ASN A 67 4.37 1.74 12.47
C ASN A 67 3.86 0.28 12.45
N LEU A 68 2.55 0.03 12.39
CA LEU A 68 2.01 -1.34 12.29
C LEU A 68 1.87 -1.81 10.83
N GLU A 69 1.76 -0.89 9.88
CA GLU A 69 1.45 -1.22 8.48
C GLU A 69 2.68 -1.16 7.56
N ALA A 70 3.73 -0.39 7.92
CA ALA A 70 5.04 -0.48 7.25
C ALA A 70 5.60 -1.92 7.27
N THR A 71 5.38 -2.65 8.38
CA THR A 71 5.81 -4.04 8.54
C THR A 71 5.04 -5.01 7.62
N LYS A 72 3.74 -4.77 7.39
CA LYS A 72 2.94 -5.59 6.45
C LYS A 72 3.28 -5.29 4.99
N ALA A 73 3.53 -4.02 4.68
CA ALA A 73 4.00 -3.58 3.37
C ALA A 73 5.32 -4.28 2.99
N ALA A 74 6.28 -4.28 3.92
CA ALA A 74 7.55 -4.98 3.75
C ALA A 74 7.37 -6.51 3.62
N ALA A 75 6.48 -7.11 4.42
CA ALA A 75 6.19 -8.54 4.34
C ALA A 75 5.55 -8.98 3.01
N GLN A 76 4.85 -8.09 2.31
CA GLN A 76 4.28 -8.35 0.97
C GLN A 76 5.24 -8.05 -0.19
N ALA A 77 6.34 -7.32 0.07
CA ALA A 77 7.33 -6.95 -0.94
C ALA A 77 8.51 -7.93 -1.05
N SER A 78 8.68 -8.85 -0.09
CA SER A 78 9.74 -9.86 -0.11
C SER A 78 9.31 -11.12 -0.88
N PRO A 79 9.97 -11.48 -2.01
CA PRO A 79 9.80 -12.80 -2.59
C PRO A 79 10.34 -13.86 -1.62
N ALA A 80 9.71 -15.04 -1.59
CA ALA A 80 10.08 -16.11 -0.68
C ALA A 80 11.55 -16.54 -0.88
N ALA A 81 12.36 -16.37 0.16
CA ALA A 81 13.66 -17.03 0.26
C ALA A 81 13.43 -18.53 0.56
N THR A 82 13.12 -19.30 -0.48
CA THR A 82 13.01 -20.76 -0.36
C THR A 82 14.39 -21.35 -0.09
N THR A 83 14.57 -21.74 1.17
CA THR A 83 15.70 -22.52 1.67
C THR A 83 15.87 -23.83 0.88
N ASN A 84 17.13 -24.22 0.64
CA ASN A 84 17.53 -25.62 0.71
C ASN A 84 19.04 -25.73 0.99
N SER A 85 19.37 -26.00 2.25
CA SER A 85 20.67 -26.51 2.68
C SER A 85 20.50 -27.93 3.21
N ALA A 86 21.53 -28.75 3.05
CA ALA A 86 21.70 -30.11 3.58
C ALA A 86 21.02 -31.27 2.81
N ALA A 87 21.78 -31.86 1.88
CA ALA A 87 21.82 -33.31 1.63
C ALA A 87 23.30 -33.76 1.49
N VAL A 88 23.64 -34.94 1.99
CA VAL A 88 25.00 -35.40 2.37
C VAL A 88 25.09 -36.93 2.13
N ALA A 89 26.16 -37.59 1.67
CA ALA A 89 27.58 -37.25 1.40
C ALA A 89 28.01 -37.93 0.05
N PRO A 90 29.29 -38.30 -0.23
CA PRO A 90 30.62 -37.89 0.26
C PRO A 90 31.65 -37.60 -0.88
N SER A 91 32.89 -37.26 -0.51
CA SER A 91 34.05 -37.17 -1.41
C SER A 91 34.42 -38.51 -2.06
N THR A 92 34.76 -38.50 -3.36
CA THR A 92 35.53 -39.57 -3.99
C THR A 92 36.96 -39.09 -4.21
N ASP A 93 37.92 -39.83 -3.67
CA ASP A 93 39.35 -39.58 -3.82
C ASP A 93 39.78 -39.84 -5.27
N ALA A 94 40.56 -38.94 -5.86
CA ALA A 94 40.96 -39.00 -7.26
C ALA A 94 42.46 -39.27 -7.35
N ALA A 95 42.81 -40.52 -7.62
CA ALA A 95 44.18 -40.90 -7.90
C ALA A 95 44.67 -40.26 -9.22
N ASN A 96 45.69 -39.41 -9.14
CA ASN A 96 46.97 -39.57 -9.87
C ASN A 96 48.05 -38.63 -9.32
#